data_AF-A0A4Y8Y5V5-F1
#
_entry.id   AF-A0A4Y8Y5V5-F1
#
_cell.length_a   1.000
_cell.length_b   1.000
_cell.length_c   1.000
_cell.angle_alpha   90.00
_cell.angle_beta   90.00
_cell.angle_gamma   90.00
#
_symmetry.space_group_name_H-M   'P 1'
#
loop_
_entity.id
_entity.type
_entity.pdbx_description
1 polymer ?
#
loop_
_entity_poly.entity_id
_entity_poly.type
_entity_poly.pdbx_seq_one_letter_code
_entity_poly.pdbx_strand_id
1 'polypeptide(L)'
;MNPSKEFPAIFARTSEEFSITLTVGDKGQVFFEVDTPCVDESEVAPSTVEPNGPAYEGVELPRPKVRSDFWSAETPVAPPSPWAGTSS
;
A
#
# COMPACT_ATOMS: atom_id res chain seq x y z
N MET A 1 0.58 20.08 -11.60
CA MET A 1 1.79 20.91 -11.44
C MET A 1 1.50 21.95 -10.36
N ASN A 2 2.31 22.03 -9.31
CA ASN A 2 2.09 22.97 -8.20
C ASN A 2 2.72 24.33 -8.56
N PRO A 3 1.92 25.41 -8.77
CA PRO A 3 2.45 26.71 -9.17
C PRO A 3 2.96 27.56 -7.99
N SER A 4 2.96 27.03 -6.77
CA SER A 4 3.42 27.77 -5.59
C SER A 4 4.90 28.11 -5.71
N LYS A 5 5.23 29.40 -5.55
CA LYS A 5 6.62 29.87 -5.48
C LYS A 5 7.26 29.58 -4.13
N GLU A 6 6.47 29.42 -3.08
CA GLU A 6 6.93 29.13 -1.71
C GLU A 6 7.10 27.61 -1.49
N PHE A 7 6.23 26.81 -2.12
CA PHE A 7 6.22 25.36 -2.03
C PHE A 7 6.28 24.72 -3.43
N PRO A 8 7.39 24.89 -4.16
CA PRO A 8 7.50 24.40 -5.53
C PRO A 8 7.44 22.87 -5.58
N ALA A 9 6.96 22.35 -6.72
CA ALA A 9 7.10 20.95 -7.07
C ALA A 9 7.57 20.78 -8.53
N ILE A 10 8.54 19.90 -8.73
CA ILE A 10 9.07 19.50 -10.04
C ILE A 10 8.59 18.09 -10.34
N PHE A 11 8.10 17.88 -11.56
CA PHE A 11 7.63 16.60 -12.06
C PHE A 11 8.40 16.25 -13.33
N ALA A 12 9.03 15.09 -13.37
CA ALA A 12 9.72 14.57 -14.54
C ALA A 12 9.25 13.15 -14.82
N ARG A 13 9.18 12.77 -16.10
CA ARG A 13 8.86 11.40 -16.52
C ARG A 13 9.82 10.97 -17.60
N THR A 14 10.32 9.73 -17.53
CA THR A 14 11.14 9.15 -18.60
C THR A 14 10.25 8.61 -19.72
N SER A 15 10.84 8.29 -20.88
CA SER A 15 10.13 7.61 -21.96
C SER A 15 9.65 6.20 -21.58
N GLU A 16 10.31 5.58 -20.60
CA GLU A 16 9.95 4.29 -20.02
C GLU A 16 9.01 4.45 -18.80
N GLU A 17 8.31 5.58 -18.73
CA GLU A 17 7.23 5.87 -17.80
C GLU A 17 7.58 5.97 -16.31
N PHE A 18 8.84 5.87 -15.91
CA PHE A 18 9.27 6.21 -14.55
C PHE A 18 8.96 7.68 -14.25
N SER A 19 8.34 7.97 -13.11
CA SER A 19 8.10 9.35 -12.66
C SER A 19 8.98 9.72 -11.47
N ILE A 20 9.48 10.96 -11.51
CA ILE A 20 10.22 11.58 -10.41
C ILE A 20 9.43 12.81 -9.98
N THR A 21 9.16 12.89 -8.68
CA THR A 21 8.54 14.06 -8.06
C THR A 21 9.48 14.63 -7.00
N LEU A 22 9.76 15.92 -7.09
CA LEU A 22 10.48 16.67 -6.07
C LEU A 22 9.57 17.76 -5.54
N THR A 23 9.26 17.75 -4.24
CA THR A 23 8.40 18.75 -3.59
C THR A 23 9.13 19.41 -2.43
N VAL A 24 9.02 20.73 -2.33
CA VAL A 24 9.48 21.48 -1.16
C VAL A 24 8.25 21.90 -0.35
N GLY A 25 8.10 21.35 0.85
CA GLY A 25 7.03 21.63 1.79
C GLY A 25 7.38 22.68 2.84
N ASP A 26 6.61 22.70 3.94
CA ASP A 26 6.77 23.67 5.03
C ASP A 26 8.22 23.73 5.53
N LYS A 27 8.71 24.94 5.79
CA LYS A 27 10.07 25.21 6.29
C LYS A 27 11.20 24.58 5.45
N GLY A 28 10.96 24.34 4.16
CA GLY A 28 11.96 23.78 3.25
C GLY A 28 12.13 22.27 3.36
N GLN A 29 11.16 21.54 3.92
CA GLN A 29 11.17 20.08 3.93
C GLN A 29 11.15 19.54 2.49
N VAL A 30 12.10 18.68 2.13
CA VAL A 30 12.21 18.14 0.76
C VAL A 30 11.68 16.72 0.72
N PHE A 31 10.79 16.45 -0.24
CA PHE A 31 10.29 15.12 -0.60
C PHE A 31 10.80 14.77 -1.99
N PHE A 32 11.45 13.61 -2.11
CA PHE A 32 11.93 13.07 -3.37
C PHE A 32 11.33 11.68 -3.58
N GLU A 33 10.44 11.57 -4.54
CA GLU A 33 9.67 10.36 -4.84
C GLU A 33 10.05 9.86 -6.23
N VAL A 34 10.21 8.54 -6.34
CA VAL A 34 10.48 7.84 -7.59
C VAL A 34 9.47 6.72 -7.72
N ASP A 35 8.56 6.85 -8.69
CA ASP A 35 7.60 5.81 -9.00
C ASP A 35 8.07 5.04 -10.23
N THR A 36 8.02 3.72 -10.11
CA THR A 36 8.24 2.82 -11.24
C THR A 36 6.97 2.72 -12.07
N PRO A 37 7.08 2.52 -13.39
CA PRO A 37 5.92 2.18 -14.19
C PRO A 37 5.23 0.92 -13.65
N CYS A 38 3.96 0.74 -13.97
CA CYS A 38 3.31 -0.54 -13.80
C CYS A 38 4.11 -1.56 -14.61
N VAL A 39 4.71 -2.53 -13.92
CA VAL A 39 5.42 -3.62 -14.59
C VAL A 39 4.41 -4.52 -15.29
N ASP A 40 4.81 -5.07 -16.43
CA ASP A 40 4.05 -6.14 -17.07
C ASP A 40 3.99 -7.37 -16.17
N GLU A 41 3.00 -8.23 -16.42
CA GLU A 41 2.91 -9.51 -15.74
C GLU A 41 4.20 -10.31 -15.97
N SER A 42 4.85 -10.68 -14.88
CA SER A 42 6.07 -11.48 -14.92
C SER A 42 5.71 -12.96 -14.92
N GLU A 43 6.41 -13.74 -15.74
CA GLU A 43 6.36 -15.20 -15.67
C GLU A 43 6.99 -15.68 -14.37
N VAL A 44 6.19 -15.76 -13.32
CA VAL A 44 6.57 -16.43 -12.08
C VAL A 44 6.24 -17.91 -12.18
N ALA A 45 7.15 -18.76 -11.70
CA ALA A 45 6.87 -20.19 -11.63
C ALA A 45 5.61 -20.43 -10.77
N PRO A 46 4.72 -21.34 -11.18
CA PRO A 46 3.55 -21.66 -10.39
C PRO A 46 3.95 -22.22 -9.02
N SER A 47 3.10 -22.00 -8.01
CA SER A 47 3.31 -22.59 -6.69
C SER A 47 3.39 -24.10 -6.81
N THR A 48 4.43 -24.71 -6.22
CA THR A 48 4.55 -26.17 -6.12
C THR A 48 3.81 -26.74 -4.90
N VAL A 49 3.24 -25.87 -4.07
CA VAL A 49 2.57 -26.22 -2.80
C VAL A 49 1.06 -26.07 -2.97
N GLU A 50 0.32 -27.07 -2.48
CA GLU A 50 -1.13 -27.04 -2.45
C GLU A 50 -1.62 -25.85 -1.61
N PRO A 51 -2.63 -25.07 -2.07
CA PRO A 51 -3.13 -23.95 -1.30
C PRO A 51 -3.77 -24.44 0.00
N ASN A 52 -3.60 -23.69 1.09
CA ASN A 52 -4.31 -23.94 2.36
C ASN A 52 -5.83 -23.63 2.29
N GLY A 53 -6.35 -23.38 1.09
CA GLY A 53 -7.73 -23.02 0.80
C GLY A 53 -8.11 -23.45 -0.63
N PRO A 54 -9.27 -23.03 -1.16
CA PRO A 54 -9.66 -23.40 -2.52
C PRO A 54 -8.66 -22.86 -3.55
N ALA A 55 -8.29 -23.69 -4.52
CA ALA A 55 -7.58 -23.24 -5.71
C ALA A 55 -8.55 -22.47 -6.61
N TYR A 56 -8.20 -21.23 -6.97
CA TYR A 56 -9.02 -20.37 -7.83
C TYR A 56 -8.42 -20.16 -9.23
N GLU A 57 -7.57 -21.09 -9.67
CA GLU A 57 -6.99 -21.03 -11.01
C GLU A 57 -8.08 -21.12 -12.08
N GLY A 58 -8.10 -20.17 -13.02
CA GLY A 58 -8.99 -20.18 -14.18
C GLY A 58 -10.48 -19.90 -13.90
N VAL A 59 -10.83 -19.42 -12.72
CA VAL A 59 -12.22 -19.07 -12.37
C VAL A 59 -12.37 -17.61 -11.95
N GLU A 60 -13.58 -17.05 -12.11
CA GLU A 60 -13.90 -15.73 -11.56
C GLU A 60 -13.80 -15.78 -10.03
N LEU A 61 -12.97 -14.90 -9.46
CA LEU A 61 -12.75 -14.86 -8.02
C LEU A 61 -14.07 -14.51 -7.30
N PRO A 62 -14.57 -15.38 -6.41
CA PRO A 62 -15.81 -15.09 -5.70
C PRO A 62 -15.60 -13.90 -4.76
N ARG A 63 -16.66 -13.12 -4.53
CA ARG A 63 -16.62 -12.11 -3.47
C ARG A 63 -16.30 -12.77 -2.13
N PRO A 64 -15.43 -12.17 -1.30
CA PRO A 64 -15.13 -12.69 0.02
C PRO A 64 -16.41 -12.86 0.84
N LYS A 65 -16.66 -14.09 1.29
CA LYS A 65 -17.82 -14.45 2.13
C LYS A 65 -17.43 -15.07 3.48
N VAL A 66 -16.13 -15.17 3.74
CA VAL A 66 -15.60 -15.70 5.00
C VAL A 66 -15.62 -14.59 6.02
N ARG A 67 -16.35 -14.80 7.13
CA ARG A 67 -16.35 -13.88 8.27
C ARG A 67 -15.17 -14.25 9.17
N SER A 68 -14.41 -13.24 9.58
CA SER A 68 -13.42 -13.34 10.65
C SER A 68 -13.94 -12.60 11.88
N ASP A 69 -13.86 -13.20 13.06
CA ASP A 69 -14.30 -12.55 14.29
C ASP A 69 -13.53 -11.25 14.57
N PHE A 70 -12.30 -11.14 14.05
CA PHE A 70 -11.48 -9.94 14.16
C PHE A 70 -11.66 -8.99 12.97
N TRP A 71 -11.33 -9.43 11.74
CA TRP A 71 -11.33 -8.56 10.54
C TRP A 71 -12.70 -8.13 10.06
N SER A 72 -13.72 -8.73 10.65
CA SER A 72 -15.10 -8.55 10.29
C SER A 72 -15.92 -8.18 11.53
N ALA A 73 -15.29 -7.83 12.65
CA ALA A 73 -16.02 -7.29 13.80
C ALA A 73 -16.72 -5.97 13.40
N GLU A 74 -17.99 -5.84 13.78
CA GLU A 74 -18.71 -4.56 13.68
C GLU A 74 -18.46 -3.68 14.90
N THR A 75 -17.88 -4.27 15.93
CA THR A 75 -17.50 -3.60 17.17
C THR A 75 -16.03 -3.21 17.10
N PRO A 76 -15.68 -1.92 17.31
CA PRO A 76 -14.29 -1.49 17.42
C PRO A 76 -13.53 -2.23 18.52
N VAL A 77 -12.25 -2.50 18.28
CA VAL A 77 -11.37 -3.05 19.32
C VAL A 77 -11.25 -2.03 20.46
N ALA A 78 -11.45 -2.50 21.69
CA ALA A 78 -11.29 -1.64 22.86
C ALA A 78 -9.84 -1.10 22.93
N PRO A 79 -9.64 0.17 23.30
CA PRO A 79 -8.29 0.70 23.47
C PRO A 79 -7.55 -0.10 24.56
N PRO A 80 -6.23 -0.29 24.42
CA PRO A 80 -5.44 -0.92 25.46
C PRO A 80 -5.58 -0.13 26.77
N SER A 81 -5.65 -0.86 27.90
CA SER A 81 -5.78 -0.23 29.21
C SER A 81 -4.52 0.60 29.52
N PRO A 82 -4.65 1.88 29.92
CA PRO A 82 -3.49 2.74 30.18
C PRO A 82 -2.64 2.30 31.39
N TRP A 83 -3.11 1.33 32.20
CA TRP A 83 -2.41 0.85 33.39
C TRP A 83 -1.88 -0.58 33.30
N ALA A 84 -1.91 -1.21 32.13
CA ALA A 84 -1.39 -2.57 31.96
C ALA A 84 0.14 -2.69 32.12
N GLY A 85 0.87 -1.58 32.22
CA GLY A 85 2.33 -1.53 32.32
C GLY A 85 2.92 -1.32 33.72
N THR A 86 2.11 -1.13 34.78
CA THR A 86 2.65 -0.88 36.13
C THR A 86 2.35 -2.04 37.07
N SER A 87 3.06 -3.15 36.87
CA SER A 87 3.30 -4.13 37.93
C SER A 87 4.66 -4.75 37.71
N SER A 88 5.67 -4.14 38.34
CA SER A 88 6.86 -4.82 38.83
C SER A 88 7.46 -4.03 39.99
#